data_AF-A0A3S0EF81-F1
#
_entry.id   AF-A0A3S0EF81-F1
#
_cell.length_a   1.000
_cell.length_b   1.000
_cell.length_c   1.000
_cell.angle_alpha   90.00
_cell.angle_beta   90.00
_cell.angle_gamma   90.00
#
_symmetry.space_group_name_H-M   'P 1'
#
loop_
_entity.id
_entity.type
_entity.pdbx_description
1 polymer ?
#
loop_
_entity_poly.entity_id
_entity_poly.type
_entity_poly.pdbx_seq_one_letter_code
_entity_poly.pdbx_strand_id
1 'polypeptide(L)' 'MFRAKRADRIKLVFWDGTGVCLFAKRLEDGEFRWPKIEDGVMR' A
#
# COMPACT_ATOMS: atom_id res chain seq x y z
N MET A 1 -4.03 -3.27 2.82
CA MET A 1 -3.18 -2.42 1.95
C MET A 1 -2.61 -3.30 0.85
N PHE A 2 -2.64 -2.84 -0.40
CA PHE A 2 -2.20 -3.63 -1.55
C PHE A 2 -0.83 -3.14 -2.04
N ARG A 3 0.14 -4.06 -2.07
CA ARG A 3 1.45 -3.81 -2.65
C ARG A 3 1.39 -4.02 -4.16
N ALA A 4 1.71 -2.98 -4.93
CA ALA A 4 1.86 -3.12 -6.38
C ALA A 4 3.17 -3.85 -6.72
N LYS A 5 3.22 -4.51 -7.89
CA LYS A 5 4.46 -5.13 -8.41
C LYS A 5 5.60 -4.11 -8.55
N ARG A 6 5.26 -2.85 -8.88
CA ARG A 6 6.20 -1.73 -8.81
C ARG A 6 6.16 -1.12 -7.42
N ALA A 7 7.31 -1.02 -6.78
CA ALA A 7 7.43 -0.58 -5.39
C ALA A 7 7.31 0.95 -5.22
N ASP A 8 7.17 1.73 -6.31
CA ASP A 8 6.91 3.19 -6.27
C ASP A 8 5.46 3.54 -5.91
N ARG A 9 4.57 2.55 -5.80
CA ARG A 9 3.12 2.75 -5.68
C ARG A 9 2.49 1.94 -4.55
N ILE A 10 1.53 2.56 -3.88
CA ILE A 10 0.69 1.92 -2.86
C ILE A 10 -0.78 2.27 -3.09
N LYS A 11 -1.67 1.31 -2.80
CA LYS A 11 -3.13 1.51 -2.82
C LYS A 11 -3.77 1.03 -1.52
N LEU A 12 -4.69 1.81 -0.98
CA LEU A 12 -5.52 1.48 0.18
C LEU A 12 -6.99 1.65 -0.19
N VAL A 13 -7.77 0.59 -0.01
CA VAL A 13 -9.23 0.67 -0.04
C VAL A 13 -9.70 0.87 1.40
N PHE A 14 -10.56 1.87 1.60
CA PHE A 14 -11.05 2.28 2.91
C PHE A 14 -12.53 2.58 2.83
N TRP A 15 -13.29 2.27 3.89
CA TRP A 15 -14.67 2.69 4.04
C TRP A 15 -14.74 3.75 5.13
N ASP A 16 -15.25 4.93 4.80
CA ASP A 16 -15.25 6.09 5.70
C ASP A 16 -16.53 6.23 6.56
N GLY A 17 -17.48 5.30 6.41
CA GLY A 17 -18.80 5.36 7.04
C GLY A 17 -19.90 5.74 6.05
N THR A 18 -19.56 6.40 4.95
CA THR A 18 -20.51 6.87 3.93
C THR A 18 -20.25 6.25 2.56
N GLY A 19 -19.01 5.85 2.28
CA GLY A 19 -18.62 5.34 0.98
C GLY A 19 -17.27 4.62 0.99
N VAL A 20 -16.98 3.98 -0.14
CA VAL A 20 -15.67 3.40 -0.41
C VAL A 20 -14.76 4.48 -0.99
N CYS A 21 -13.61 4.68 -0.36
CA CYS A 21 -12.53 5.53 -0.83
C CYS A 21 -11.34 4.69 -1.30
N LEU A 22 -10.70 5.11 -2.38
CA LEU A 22 -9.41 4.60 -2.81
C LEU A 22 -8.33 5.66 -2.60
N PHE A 23 -7.40 5.38 -1.69
CA PHE A 23 -6.19 6.20 -1.54
C PHE A 23 -5.06 5.60 -2.37
N ALA A 24 -4.41 6.43 -3.17
CA ALA A 24 -3.27 6.04 -3.99
C ALA A 24 -2.12 7.03 -3.79
N LYS A 25 -0.92 6.52 -3.55
CA LYS A 25 0.31 7.33 -3.50
C LYS A 25 1.35 6.75 -4.44
N ARG A 26 1.99 7.63 -5.21
CA ARG A 26 3.12 7.34 -6.09
C ARG A 26 4.31 8.18 -5.63
N LEU A 27 5.48 7.57 -5.55
CA LEU A 27 6.74 8.28 -5.35
C LEU A 27 7.27 8.73 -6.71
N GLU A 28 7.78 9.96 -6.79
CA GLU A 28 8.40 10.48 -8.01
C GLU A 28 9.77 9.85 -8.24
N ASP A 29 10.51 9.61 -7.14
CA ASP A 29 11.76 8.88 -7.10
C ASP A 29 11.79 7.93 -5.87
N GLY A 30 12.50 6.82 -6.00
CA GLY A 30 12.62 5.79 -4.97
C GLY A 30 11.46 4.80 -4.87
N GLU A 31 11.48 4.00 -3.80
CA GLU A 31 10.54 2.90 -3.57
C GLU A 31 10.08 2.81 -2.12
N PHE A 32 8.85 2.33 -1.93
CA PHE A 32 8.34 1.97 -0.61
C PHE A 32 9.07 0.72 -0.11
N ARG A 33 9.75 0.85 1.03
CA ARG A 33 10.37 -0.29 1.71
C ARG A 33 9.34 -0.99 2.58
N TRP A 34 9.18 -2.28 2.32
CA TRP A 34 8.33 -3.14 3.11
C TRP A 34 9.16 -3.88 4.14
N PRO A 35 8.65 -4.06 5.37
CA PRO A 35 9.24 -5.02 6.27
C PRO A 35 9.29 -6.42 5.66
N LYS A 36 10.21 -7.25 6.14
CA LYS A 36 10.29 -8.64 5.70
C LYS A 36 8.99 -9.35 6.04
N ILE A 37 8.56 -10.22 5.13
CA ILE A 37 7.44 -11.12 5.40
C ILE A 37 8.00 -12.25 6.26
N GLU A 38 7.58 -12.32 7.51
CA GLU A 38 7.88 -13.41 8.44
C GLU A 38 6.56 -14.08 8.81
N ASP A 39 6.46 -15.39 8.64
CA ASP A 39 5.25 -16.19 8.93
C ASP A 39 3.97 -15.68 8.23
N GLY A 40 4.11 -15.09 7.04
CA GLY A 40 2.98 -14.51 6.29
C GLY A 40 2.47 -13.17 6.83
N VAL A 41 3.13 -12.62 7.85
CA VAL A 41 2.85 -11.30 8.44
C VAL A 41 3.98 -10.34 8.10
N MET A 42 3.62 -9.11 7.76
CA MET A 42 4.57 -8.01 7.61
C MET A 42 4.66 -7.30 8.97
N ARG A 43 5.81 -7.38 9.65
CA ARG A 43 6.05 -6.81 10.99
C ARG A 43 6.89 -5.55 10.93
#